data_AF-A0A2H9LH58-F1
#
_entry.id   AF-A0A2H9LH58-F1
#
_cell.length_a   1.000
_cell.length_b   1.000
_cell.length_c   1.000
_cell.angle_alpha   90.00
_cell.angle_beta   90.00
_cell.angle_gamma   90.00
#
_symmetry.space_group_name_H-M   'P 1'
#
loop_
_entity.id
_entity.type
_entity.pdbx_description
1 polymer ?
#
loop_
_entity_poly.entity_id
_entity_poly.type
_entity_poly.pdbx_seq_one_letter_code
_entity_poly.pdbx_strand_id
1 'polypeptide(L)'
;MADELDEIRKLSPEERIKKIGELEKKRSKEKQGMEELLKESISTIKNEETIKHIKVPEQKKVNVSELFSNEEEESLEKKTHDARQDEKPEGVTYKIDFKEAENMYNEIRNMGDTNSWQEEEFREFYRVQSVVDAVDTRLLKDDVAERINSTRSLIHTIRNYMRD
;
A
#
# COMPACT_ATOMS: atom_id res chain seq x y z
N MET A 1 10.52 12.87 -40.80
CA MET A 1 9.19 12.25 -40.95
C MET A 1 8.69 12.28 -42.40
N ALA A 2 8.87 13.38 -43.16
CA ALA A 2 8.51 13.41 -44.58
C ALA A 2 9.37 12.46 -45.44
N ASP A 3 10.69 12.44 -45.22
CA ASP A 3 11.63 11.61 -46.01
C ASP A 3 11.39 10.10 -45.85
N GLU A 4 11.02 9.65 -44.65
CA GLU A 4 10.79 8.23 -44.33
C GLU A 4 9.50 7.69 -45.00
N LEU A 5 8.48 8.53 -45.17
CA LEU A 5 7.26 8.18 -45.91
C LEU A 5 7.50 8.10 -47.41
N ASP A 6 8.36 8.96 -47.95
CA ASP A 6 8.72 8.94 -49.37
C ASP A 6 9.64 7.77 -49.72
N GLU A 7 10.44 7.26 -48.78
CA GLU A 7 11.15 5.99 -48.93
C GLU A 7 10.20 4.79 -48.93
N ILE A 8 9.19 4.77 -48.05
CA ILE A 8 8.19 3.70 -47.99
C ILE A 8 7.38 3.63 -49.29
N ARG A 9 7.02 4.78 -49.87
CA ARG A 9 6.26 4.84 -51.13
C ARG A 9 6.98 4.18 -52.32
N LYS A 10 8.32 4.08 -52.28
CA LYS A 10 9.14 3.44 -53.32
C LYS A 10 9.19 1.91 -53.20
N LEU A 11 8.76 1.33 -52.08
CA LEU A 11 8.76 -0.12 -51.85
C LEU A 11 7.62 -0.82 -52.59
N SER A 12 7.70 -2.14 -52.73
CA SER A 12 6.57 -2.94 -53.23
C SER A 12 5.37 -2.88 -52.26
N PRO A 13 4.13 -3.14 -52.70
CA PRO A 13 2.95 -3.07 -51.85
C PRO A 13 3.03 -3.94 -50.58
N GLU A 14 3.58 -5.15 -50.69
CA GLU A 14 3.76 -6.06 -49.55
C GLU A 14 4.79 -5.52 -48.55
N GLU A 15 5.90 -4.98 -49.04
CA GLU A 15 6.94 -4.38 -48.21
C GLU A 15 6.48 -3.07 -47.54
N ARG A 16 5.61 -2.29 -48.20
CA ARG A 16 4.98 -1.11 -47.59
C ARG A 16 4.15 -1.47 -46.38
N ILE A 17 3.28 -2.48 -46.52
CA ILE A 17 2.41 -2.93 -45.43
C ILE A 17 3.27 -3.37 -44.23
N LYS A 18 4.31 -4.16 -44.50
CA LYS A 18 5.23 -4.63 -43.46
C LYS A 18 5.93 -3.47 -42.75
N LYS A 19 6.49 -2.52 -43.50
CA LYS A 19 7.25 -1.39 -42.93
C LYS A 19 6.36 -0.40 -42.19
N ILE A 20 5.13 -0.17 -42.65
CA ILE A 20 4.13 0.63 -41.94
C ILE A 20 3.77 -0.04 -40.61
N GLY A 21 3.52 -1.35 -40.60
CA GLY A 21 3.22 -2.08 -39.37
C GLY A 21 4.38 -2.08 -38.36
N GLU A 22 5.64 -2.13 -38.84
CA GLU A 22 6.81 -1.98 -37.98
C GLU A 22 6.92 -0.58 -37.36
N LEU A 23 6.63 0.47 -38.14
CA LEU A 23 6.60 1.84 -37.65
C LEU A 23 5.48 2.08 -36.62
N GLU A 24 4.30 1.51 -36.85
CA GLU A 24 3.19 1.58 -35.89
C GLU A 24 3.55 0.89 -34.57
N LYS A 25 4.18 -0.29 -34.63
CA LYS A 25 4.68 -0.98 -33.43
C LYS A 25 5.74 -0.16 -32.70
N LYS A 26 6.67 0.46 -33.43
CA LYS A 26 7.70 1.32 -32.83
C LYS A 26 7.07 2.53 -32.14
N ARG A 27 6.14 3.22 -32.80
CA ARG A 27 5.41 4.36 -32.22
C ARG A 27 4.57 3.96 -31.01
N SER A 28 3.95 2.77 -31.04
CA SER A 28 3.20 2.25 -29.89
C SER A 28 4.10 2.06 -28.67
N LYS A 29 5.29 1.46 -28.86
CA LYS A 29 6.29 1.31 -27.80
C LYS A 29 6.82 2.64 -27.29
N GLU A 30 7.12 3.57 -28.19
CA GLU A 30 7.55 4.93 -27.82
C GLU A 30 6.47 5.65 -26.99
N LYS A 31 5.20 5.50 -27.38
CA LYS A 31 4.07 6.07 -26.64
C LYS A 31 3.95 5.47 -25.24
N GLN A 32 4.07 4.15 -25.11
CA GLN A 32 4.06 3.46 -23.80
C GLN A 32 5.21 3.96 -22.91
N GLY A 33 6.43 4.05 -23.45
CA GLY A 33 7.58 4.57 -22.70
C GLY A 33 7.41 6.03 -22.28
N MET A 34 6.78 6.87 -23.11
CA MET A 34 6.44 8.24 -22.74
C MET A 34 5.38 8.31 -21.63
N GLU A 35 4.36 7.44 -21.66
CA GLU A 35 3.33 7.37 -20.61
C GLU A 35 3.92 6.90 -19.28
N GLU A 36 4.85 5.94 -19.29
CA GLU A 36 5.58 5.49 -18.10
C GLU A 36 6.44 6.62 -17.52
N LEU A 37 7.24 7.29 -18.34
CA LEU A 37 8.05 8.45 -17.94
C LEU A 37 7.18 9.57 -17.34
N LEU A 38 6.01 9.82 -17.91
CA LEU A 38 5.07 10.82 -17.41
C LEU A 38 4.54 10.43 -16.02
N LYS A 39 4.15 9.17 -15.83
CA LYS A 39 3.68 8.64 -14.54
C LYS A 39 4.78 8.74 -13.48
N GLU A 40 6.00 8.33 -13.81
CA GLU A 40 7.15 8.42 -12.92
C GLU A 40 7.43 9.88 -12.52
N SER A 41 7.42 10.79 -13.49
CA SER A 41 7.62 12.22 -13.24
C SER A 41 6.55 12.81 -12.31
N ILE A 42 5.27 12.46 -12.51
CA ILE A 42 4.18 12.90 -11.64
C ILE A 42 4.36 12.35 -10.21
N SER A 43 4.78 11.09 -10.07
CA SER A 43 5.06 10.47 -8.77
C SER A 43 6.18 11.20 -8.03
N THR A 44 7.29 11.49 -8.72
CA THR A 44 8.43 12.23 -8.17
C THR A 44 8.04 13.62 -7.69
N ILE A 45 7.26 14.36 -8.49
CA ILE A 45 6.76 15.70 -8.11
C ILE A 45 5.93 15.62 -6.82
N LYS A 46 5.00 14.66 -6.72
CA LYS A 46 4.17 14.47 -5.52
C LYS A 46 5.02 14.16 -4.30
N ASN A 47 6.02 13.28 -4.42
CA ASN A 47 6.92 12.93 -3.33
C ASN A 47 7.76 14.14 -2.87
N GLU A 48 8.32 14.90 -3.80
CA GLU A 48 9.06 16.12 -3.48
C GLU A 48 8.19 17.17 -2.77
N GLU A 49 6.95 17.36 -3.21
CA GLU A 49 6.00 18.23 -2.50
C GLU A 49 5.72 17.72 -1.09
N THR A 50 5.56 16.41 -0.92
CA THR A 50 5.28 15.83 0.39
C THR A 50 6.44 16.07 1.35
N ILE A 51 7.68 15.85 0.90
CA ILE A 51 8.89 16.05 1.71
C ILE A 51 9.06 17.51 2.14
N LYS A 52 8.74 18.48 1.26
CA LYS A 52 8.80 19.92 1.60
C LYS A 52 7.86 20.32 2.74
N HIS A 53 6.78 19.58 2.98
CA HIS A 53 5.79 19.89 4.00
C HIS A 53 5.99 19.11 5.31
N ILE A 54 6.98 18.21 5.38
CA ILE A 54 7.29 17.48 6.62
C ILE A 54 8.00 18.43 7.58
N LYS A 55 7.32 18.80 8.68
CA LYS A 55 7.96 19.50 9.80
C LYS A 55 8.86 18.52 10.54
N VAL A 56 10.16 18.84 10.59
CA VAL A 56 11.11 18.10 11.41
C VAL A 56 10.75 18.29 12.88
N PRO A 57 10.52 17.22 13.65
CA PRO A 57 10.17 17.35 15.06
C PRO A 57 11.33 17.95 15.85
N GLU A 58 11.02 18.90 16.73
CA GLU A 58 12.03 19.54 17.59
C GLU A 58 12.59 18.52 18.58
N GLN A 59 13.92 18.36 18.58
CA GLN A 59 14.60 17.48 19.52
C GLN A 59 14.68 18.17 20.89
N LYS A 60 13.79 17.80 21.81
CA LYS A 60 13.94 18.16 23.23
C LYS A 60 15.10 17.38 23.84
N LYS A 61 16.05 18.07 24.49
CA LYS A 61 17.10 17.43 25.29
C LYS A 61 16.43 16.68 26.44
N VAL A 62 16.44 15.36 26.38
CA VAL A 62 15.96 14.51 27.47
C VAL A 62 17.02 14.47 28.56
N ASN A 63 16.68 14.92 29.76
CA ASN A 63 17.54 14.83 30.93
C ASN A 63 17.49 13.41 31.48
N VAL A 64 18.52 12.61 31.17
CA VAL A 64 18.58 11.19 31.55
C VAL A 64 18.65 11.00 33.07
N SER A 65 19.13 12.00 33.82
CA SER A 65 19.26 11.91 35.28
C SER A 65 17.92 11.89 36.03
N GLU A 66 16.87 12.47 35.45
CA GLU A 66 15.52 12.43 36.02
C GLU A 66 14.85 11.05 35.87
N LEU A 67 15.28 10.24 34.91
CA LEU A 67 14.70 8.91 34.65
C LEU A 67 15.13 7.83 35.66
N PHE A 68 16.17 8.09 36.46
CA PHE A 68 16.74 7.15 37.43
C PHE A 68 16.76 7.70 38.87
N SER A 69 16.08 8.82 39.12
CA SER A 69 15.94 9.37 40.47
C SER A 69 14.90 8.55 41.23
N ASN A 70 15.37 7.81 42.23
CA ASN A 70 14.63 6.83 43.03
C ASN A 70 13.53 7.44 43.92
N GLU A 71 12.38 7.77 43.34
CA GLU A 71 11.13 7.82 44.09
C GLU A 71 10.08 6.97 43.35
N GLU A 72 9.50 6.05 44.11
CA GLU A 72 8.41 5.12 43.74
C GLU A 72 8.82 3.81 43.05
N GLU A 73 9.24 2.88 43.91
CA GLU A 73 9.19 1.42 43.74
C GLU A 73 7.76 0.86 43.59
N GLU A 74 6.74 1.69 43.39
CA GLU A 74 5.36 1.24 43.16
C GLU A 74 5.05 1.14 41.66
N SER A 75 4.96 -0.10 41.19
CA SER A 75 4.17 -0.55 40.05
C SER A 75 4.78 -0.47 38.63
N LEU A 76 5.93 -1.13 38.43
CA LEU A 76 6.31 -1.59 37.07
C LEU A 76 5.24 -2.50 36.44
N GLU A 77 4.47 -3.22 37.25
CA GLU A 77 3.32 -4.02 36.79
C GLU A 77 2.11 -3.17 36.34
N LYS A 78 1.95 -1.92 36.82
CA LYS A 78 0.91 -1.01 36.29
C LYS A 78 1.39 -0.23 35.06
N LYS A 79 2.67 0.16 35.00
CA LYS A 79 3.22 0.96 33.88
C LYS A 79 3.30 0.22 32.54
N THR A 80 3.31 -1.11 32.53
CA THR A 80 3.18 -1.88 31.26
C THR A 80 1.75 -1.89 30.71
N HIS A 81 0.75 -1.45 31.48
CA HIS A 81 -0.62 -1.29 30.99
C HIS A 81 -0.84 0.04 30.26
N ASP A 82 -0.13 1.10 30.64
CA ASP A 82 -0.34 2.45 30.09
C ASP A 82 0.57 2.82 28.91
N ALA A 83 1.72 2.16 28.71
CA ALA A 83 2.65 2.49 27.61
C ALA A 83 2.20 2.04 26.20
N ARG A 84 0.92 1.67 26.01
CA ARG A 84 0.31 1.39 24.69
C ARG A 84 -0.79 2.39 24.32
N GLN A 85 -0.95 3.45 25.10
CA GLN A 85 -1.89 4.53 24.79
C GLN A 85 -1.06 5.74 24.38
N ASP A 86 -1.01 5.98 23.07
CA ASP A 86 -0.72 7.22 22.34
C ASP A 86 -0.23 6.78 20.95
N GLU A 87 -1.01 6.74 19.87
CA GLU A 87 -2.23 7.46 19.52
C GLU A 87 -3.25 6.45 18.96
N LYS A 88 -4.27 6.07 19.73
CA LYS A 88 -5.47 5.48 19.15
C LYS A 88 -6.30 6.64 18.59
N PRO A 89 -6.68 6.64 17.30
CA PRO A 89 -7.66 7.61 16.83
C PRO A 89 -8.89 7.49 17.71
N GLU A 90 -9.34 8.61 18.28
CA GLU A 90 -10.52 8.68 19.13
C GLU A 90 -11.68 7.90 18.49
N GLY A 91 -12.07 6.82 19.15
CA GLY A 91 -13.48 6.44 19.26
C GLY A 91 -14.18 5.82 18.06
N VAL A 92 -13.50 5.34 17.01
CA VAL A 92 -14.16 4.40 16.08
C VAL A 92 -13.96 2.98 16.60
N THR A 93 -14.77 2.60 17.58
CA THR A 93 -14.95 1.18 17.91
C THR A 93 -15.69 0.57 16.73
N TYR A 94 -14.95 0.10 15.71
CA TYR A 94 -15.52 -0.64 14.59
C TYR A 94 -16.25 -1.85 15.15
N LYS A 95 -17.58 -1.75 15.21
CA LYS A 95 -18.45 -2.86 15.61
C LYS A 95 -18.56 -3.79 14.41
N ILE A 96 -17.66 -4.76 14.36
CA ILE A 96 -17.65 -5.77 13.33
C ILE A 96 -18.38 -7.00 13.86
N ASP A 97 -19.34 -7.49 13.09
CA ASP A 97 -20.00 -8.74 13.38
C ASP A 97 -19.25 -9.94 12.76
N PHE A 98 -19.64 -11.16 13.12
CA PHE A 98 -18.97 -12.36 12.62
C PHE A 98 -19.05 -12.47 11.09
N LYS A 99 -20.18 -12.08 10.49
CA LYS A 99 -20.40 -12.19 9.04
C LYS A 99 -19.50 -11.23 8.29
N GLU A 100 -19.34 -10.01 8.78
CA GLU A 100 -18.42 -9.02 8.23
C GLU A 100 -16.96 -9.45 8.38
N ALA A 101 -16.58 -9.99 9.55
CA ALA A 101 -15.25 -10.58 9.75
C ALA A 101 -14.98 -11.75 8.78
N GLU A 102 -15.97 -12.61 8.56
CA GLU A 102 -15.89 -13.73 7.64
C GLU A 102 -15.82 -13.30 6.17
N ASN A 103 -16.57 -12.26 5.79
CA ASN A 103 -16.50 -11.68 4.45
C ASN A 103 -15.09 -11.13 4.17
N MET A 104 -14.54 -10.32 5.08
CA MET A 104 -13.18 -9.79 4.94
C MET A 104 -12.13 -10.90 4.82
N TYR A 105 -12.27 -11.97 5.61
CA TYR A 105 -11.39 -13.13 5.50
C TYR A 105 -11.48 -13.79 4.11
N ASN A 106 -12.70 -14.00 3.62
CA ASN A 106 -12.94 -14.62 2.32
C ASN A 106 -12.49 -13.73 1.16
N GLU A 107 -12.67 -12.41 1.25
CA GLU A 107 -12.16 -11.43 0.28
C GLU A 107 -10.65 -11.61 0.11
N ILE A 108 -9.89 -11.52 1.21
CA ILE A 108 -8.44 -11.67 1.17
C ILE A 108 -8.02 -13.07 0.71
N ARG A 109 -8.69 -14.12 1.21
CA ARG A 109 -8.37 -15.51 0.85
C ARG A 109 -8.60 -15.80 -0.64
N ASN A 110 -9.60 -15.19 -1.25
CA ASN A 110 -10.02 -15.48 -2.61
C ASN A 110 -9.40 -14.53 -3.65
N MET A 111 -8.60 -13.55 -3.24
CA MET A 111 -7.92 -12.62 -4.16
C MET A 111 -6.91 -13.31 -5.10
N GLY A 112 -6.52 -14.57 -4.85
CA GLY A 112 -5.67 -15.33 -5.76
C GLY A 112 -4.22 -14.86 -5.80
N ASP A 113 -3.56 -14.99 -6.96
CA ASP A 113 -2.13 -14.65 -7.13
C ASP A 113 -1.93 -13.13 -7.19
N THR A 114 -1.10 -12.61 -6.28
CA THR A 114 -0.75 -11.19 -6.16
C THR A 114 -0.14 -10.62 -7.44
N ASN A 115 0.50 -11.44 -8.27
CA ASN A 115 1.08 -11.00 -9.54
C ASN A 115 0.03 -10.66 -10.61
N SER A 116 -1.22 -11.11 -10.41
CA SER A 116 -2.33 -10.89 -11.34
C SER A 116 -3.27 -9.75 -10.93
N TRP A 117 -3.06 -9.18 -9.75
CA TRP A 117 -3.94 -8.15 -9.19
C TRP A 117 -3.94 -6.88 -10.04
N GLN A 118 -5.14 -6.34 -10.28
CA GLN A 118 -5.33 -5.00 -10.83
C GLN A 118 -5.45 -3.98 -9.70
N GLU A 119 -5.57 -2.71 -10.06
CA GLU A 119 -5.67 -1.61 -9.09
C GLU A 119 -6.85 -1.76 -8.12
N GLU A 120 -7.94 -2.40 -8.55
CA GLU A 120 -9.12 -2.62 -7.74
C GLU A 120 -8.89 -3.66 -6.63
N GLU A 121 -8.20 -4.77 -6.92
CA GLU A 121 -7.83 -5.79 -5.94
C GLU A 121 -6.85 -5.23 -4.91
N PHE A 122 -5.87 -4.41 -5.34
CA PHE A 122 -4.99 -3.71 -4.39
C PHE A 122 -5.77 -2.76 -3.49
N ARG A 123 -6.71 -2.00 -4.05
CA ARG A 123 -7.56 -1.09 -3.26
C ARG A 123 -8.36 -1.86 -2.22
N GLU A 124 -8.94 -2.98 -2.62
CA GLU A 124 -9.75 -3.81 -1.73
C GLU A 124 -8.90 -4.47 -0.64
N PHE A 125 -7.70 -4.96 -0.98
CA PHE A 125 -6.73 -5.47 -0.03
C PHE A 125 -6.39 -4.42 1.05
N TYR A 126 -6.05 -3.19 0.64
CA TYR A 126 -5.73 -2.12 1.58
C TYR A 126 -6.94 -1.64 2.37
N ARG A 127 -8.14 -1.66 1.79
CA ARG A 127 -9.39 -1.39 2.49
C ARG A 127 -9.58 -2.37 3.65
N VAL A 128 -9.55 -3.67 3.38
CA VAL A 128 -9.72 -4.71 4.40
C VAL A 128 -8.61 -4.62 5.44
N GLN A 129 -7.37 -4.40 5.03
CA GLN A 129 -6.26 -4.19 5.95
C GLN A 129 -6.53 -3.04 6.92
N SER A 130 -6.93 -1.88 6.42
CA SER A 130 -7.16 -0.70 7.27
C SER A 130 -8.22 -0.94 8.34
N VAL A 131 -9.30 -1.65 7.97
CA VAL A 131 -10.38 -2.01 8.88
C VAL A 131 -9.87 -2.97 9.95
N VAL A 132 -9.22 -4.05 9.52
CA VAL A 132 -8.71 -5.09 10.41
C VAL A 132 -7.63 -4.55 11.34
N ASP A 133 -6.77 -3.63 10.91
CA ASP A 133 -5.75 -2.98 11.74
C ASP A 133 -6.37 -2.04 12.78
N ALA A 134 -7.49 -1.38 12.46
CA ALA A 134 -8.20 -0.48 13.38
C ALA A 134 -9.01 -1.19 14.48
N VAL A 135 -9.29 -2.49 14.31
CA VAL A 135 -10.17 -3.25 15.22
C VAL A 135 -9.44 -3.74 16.47
N ASP A 136 -9.90 -3.32 17.65
CA ASP A 136 -9.43 -3.87 18.92
C ASP A 136 -10.12 -5.20 19.23
N THR A 137 -9.47 -6.31 18.87
CA THR A 137 -10.01 -7.67 19.04
C THR A 137 -10.27 -8.06 20.50
N ARG A 138 -9.71 -7.34 21.48
CA ARG A 138 -9.96 -7.58 22.91
C ARG A 138 -11.37 -7.23 23.34
N LEU A 139 -12.07 -6.42 22.55
CA LEU A 139 -13.43 -5.96 22.81
C LEU A 139 -14.49 -6.78 22.05
N LEU A 140 -14.05 -7.79 21.29
CA LEU A 140 -14.91 -8.62 20.46
C LEU A 140 -15.18 -9.98 21.12
N LYS A 141 -16.23 -10.66 20.64
CA LYS A 141 -16.45 -12.07 20.95
C LYS A 141 -15.34 -12.93 20.34
N ASP A 142 -15.05 -14.06 20.98
CA ASP A 142 -13.93 -14.95 20.63
C ASP A 142 -13.93 -15.36 19.15
N ASP A 143 -15.10 -15.71 18.61
CA ASP A 143 -15.31 -16.11 17.22
C ASP A 143 -14.99 -15.00 16.21
N VAL A 144 -15.41 -13.77 16.51
CA VAL A 144 -15.11 -12.59 15.68
C VAL A 144 -13.62 -12.24 15.79
N ALA A 145 -13.06 -12.27 17.00
CA ALA A 145 -11.65 -11.97 17.25
C ALA A 145 -10.72 -12.96 16.53
N GLU A 146 -11.04 -14.25 16.58
CA GLU A 146 -10.29 -15.31 15.87
C GLU A 146 -10.30 -15.07 14.36
N ARG A 147 -11.46 -14.72 13.81
CA ARG A 147 -11.60 -14.46 12.37
C ARG A 147 -10.79 -13.23 11.95
N ILE A 148 -10.85 -12.13 12.70
CA ILE A 148 -10.08 -10.91 12.44
C ILE A 148 -8.56 -11.19 12.51
N ASN A 149 -8.10 -11.95 13.50
CA ASN A 149 -6.70 -12.32 13.61
C ASN A 149 -6.24 -13.25 12.48
N SER A 150 -7.11 -14.16 12.02
CA SER A 150 -6.84 -15.00 10.86
C SER A 150 -6.67 -14.15 9.59
N THR A 151 -7.51 -13.13 9.40
CA THR A 151 -7.38 -12.16 8.31
C THR A 151 -6.06 -11.39 8.38
N ARG A 152 -5.64 -10.91 9.57
CA ARG A 152 -4.32 -10.27 9.77
C ARG A 152 -3.17 -11.16 9.33
N SER A 153 -3.23 -12.43 9.71
CA SER A 153 -2.19 -13.42 9.36
C SER A 153 -2.08 -13.63 7.84
N LEU A 154 -3.22 -13.73 7.15
CA LEU A 154 -3.25 -13.81 5.68
C LEU A 154 -2.67 -12.56 5.03
N ILE A 155 -3.10 -11.38 5.46
CA ILE A 155 -2.58 -10.09 4.96
C ILE A 155 -1.06 -10.01 5.14
N HIS A 156 -0.55 -10.42 6.30
CA HIS A 156 0.89 -10.43 6.55
C HIS A 156 1.63 -11.37 5.60
N THR A 157 1.08 -12.56 5.36
CA THR A 157 1.64 -13.55 4.43
C THR A 157 1.71 -12.99 3.01
N ILE A 158 0.61 -12.45 2.51
CA ILE A 158 0.53 -11.81 1.17
C ILE A 158 1.53 -10.67 1.06
N ARG A 159 1.67 -9.82 2.09
CA ARG A 159 2.64 -8.72 2.08
C ARG A 159 4.09 -9.19 1.95
N ASN A 160 4.43 -10.31 2.58
CA ASN A 160 5.77 -10.88 2.45
C ASN A 160 6.00 -11.36 1.02
N TYR A 161 5.02 -12.03 0.40
CA TYR A 161 5.10 -12.44 -1.02
C TYR A 161 5.18 -11.25 -2.00
N MET A 162 4.59 -10.10 -1.69
CA MET A 162 4.67 -8.90 -2.55
C MET A 162 6.01 -8.16 -2.47
N ARG A 163 6.85 -8.46 -1.46
CA ARG A 163 8.15 -7.80 -1.26
C ARG A 163 9.31 -8.54 -1.93
N ASP A 164 9.12 -9.82 -2.25
CA ASP A 164 10.06 -10.68 -2.97
C ASP A 164 9.90 -10.53 -4.49
#